data_AF-A0A0A2A5Z6-F1
#
_entry.id   AF-A0A0A2A5Z6-F1
#
_cell.length_a   1.000
_cell.length_b   1.000
_cell.length_c   1.000
_cell.angle_alpha   90.00
_cell.angle_beta   90.00
_cell.angle_gamma   90.00
#
_symmetry.space_group_name_H-M   'P 1'
#
loop_
_entity.id
_entity.type
_entity.pdbx_description
1 polymer ?
#
loop_
_entity_poly.entity_id
_entity_poly.type
_entity_poly.pdbx_seq_one_letter_code
_entity_poly.pdbx_strand_id
1 'polypeptide(L)' 'MLALFLLFIYYLTGIDSAFEADQHCHSDLSIYDNLSGNYGCDHDTETHQWILYESNENKESAKIIKKFRYKFL' A
#
# COMPACT_ATOMS: atom_id res chain seq x y z
N MET A 1 -2.03 17.69 23.37
CA MET A 1 -0.84 16.85 23.55
C MET A 1 -1.01 15.47 22.91
N LEU A 2 -2.07 14.72 23.22
CA LEU A 2 -2.34 13.40 22.62
C LEU A 2 -2.41 13.40 21.07
N ALA A 3 -3.09 14.38 20.47
CA ALA A 3 -3.19 14.47 19.01
C ALA A 3 -1.83 14.65 18.31
N LEU A 4 -0.95 15.48 18.89
CA LEU A 4 0.42 15.67 18.38
C LEU A 4 1.24 14.38 18.50
N PHE A 5 1.05 13.64 19.59
CA PHE A 5 1.70 12.35 19.79
C PHE A 5 1.21 11.30 18.77
N LEU A 6 -0.09 11.25 18.49
CA LEU A 6 -0.66 10.38 17.46
C LEU A 6 -0.17 10.74 16.05
N LEU A 7 -0.09 12.03 15.73
CA LEU A 7 0.48 12.51 14.47
C LEU A 7 1.96 12.16 14.34
N PHE A 8 2.71 12.24 15.44
CA PHE A 8 4.12 11.87 15.48
C PHE A 8 4.31 10.37 15.27
N ILE A 9 3.55 9.52 15.98
CA ILE A 9 3.57 8.07 15.75
C ILE A 9 3.17 7.76 14.31
N TYR A 10 2.09 8.38 13.83
CA TYR A 10 1.65 8.22 12.45
C TYR A 10 2.77 8.59 11.50
N TYR A 11 3.48 9.71 11.68
CA TYR A 11 4.63 10.06 10.84
C TYR A 11 5.74 9.00 10.90
N LEU A 12 6.12 8.54 12.09
CA LEU A 12 7.22 7.59 12.28
C LEU A 12 7.01 6.22 11.63
N THR A 13 5.78 5.72 11.53
CA THR A 13 5.47 4.36 11.01
C THR A 13 5.46 4.26 9.48
N GLY A 14 5.88 5.31 8.76
CA GLY A 14 5.92 5.32 7.31
C GLY A 14 7.22 4.80 6.76
N ILE A 15 7.11 4.19 5.59
CA ILE A 15 8.24 3.89 4.73
C ILE A 15 8.85 5.22 4.26
N ASP A 16 10.16 5.29 4.08
CA ASP A 16 10.81 6.59 3.89
C ASP A 16 10.51 7.17 2.51
N SER A 17 10.41 6.35 1.47
CA SER A 17 10.15 6.82 0.10
C SER A 17 9.04 6.07 -0.63
N ALA A 18 8.45 6.72 -1.64
CA ALA A 18 7.51 6.09 -2.57
C ALA A 18 8.13 4.89 -3.29
N PHE A 19 9.44 4.97 -3.59
CA PHE A 19 10.19 3.88 -4.22
C PHE A 19 10.39 2.68 -3.30
N GLU A 20 10.70 2.90 -2.03
CA GLU A 20 10.80 1.80 -1.06
C GLU A 20 9.43 1.17 -0.81
N ALA A 21 8.35 1.96 -0.77
CA ALA A 21 6.99 1.46 -0.67
C ALA A 21 6.54 0.67 -1.91
N ASP A 22 6.96 1.08 -3.10
CA ASP A 22 6.80 0.34 -4.35
C ASP A 22 7.47 -1.03 -4.27
N GLN A 23 8.74 -1.07 -3.84
CA GLN A 23 9.50 -2.31 -3.65
C GLN A 23 8.81 -3.25 -2.67
N HIS A 24 8.32 -2.73 -1.54
CA HIS A 24 7.56 -3.54 -0.58
C HIS A 24 6.26 -4.08 -1.18
N CYS A 25 5.53 -3.26 -1.94
CA CYS A 25 4.29 -3.70 -2.59
C CYS A 25 4.56 -4.83 -3.58
N HIS A 26 5.54 -4.65 -4.47
CA HIS A 26 5.87 -5.65 -5.50
C HIS A 26 6.57 -6.89 -4.92
N SER A 27 7.32 -6.75 -3.84
CA SER A 27 7.85 -7.89 -3.08
C SER A 27 6.71 -8.73 -2.49
N ASP A 28 5.72 -8.10 -1.85
CA ASP A 28 4.57 -8.82 -1.30
C ASP A 28 3.68 -9.39 -2.42
N LEU A 29 3.52 -8.68 -3.55
CA LEU A 29 2.80 -9.15 -4.73
C LEU A 29 3.36 -10.47 -5.28
N SER A 30 4.69 -10.64 -5.27
CA SER A 30 5.34 -11.85 -5.79
C SER A 30 4.92 -13.14 -5.08
N ILE A 31 4.40 -13.04 -3.85
CA ILE A 31 3.84 -14.18 -3.10
C ILE A 31 2.54 -14.69 -3.77
N TYR A 32 1.83 -13.80 -4.47
CA TYR A 32 0.54 -14.07 -5.10
C TYR A 32 0.66 -14.52 -6.56
N ASP A 33 1.86 -14.52 -7.16
CA ASP A 33 2.07 -14.90 -8.58
C ASP A 33 1.58 -16.32 -8.92
N ASN A 34 1.49 -17.21 -7.92
CA ASN A 34 1.04 -18.59 -8.09
C ASN A 34 -0.43 -18.82 -7.66
N LEU A 35 -1.14 -17.78 -7.23
CA LEU A 35 -2.53 -17.88 -6.78
C LEU A 35 -3.49 -17.59 -7.93
N SER A 36 -4.62 -18.29 -7.97
CA SER A 36 -5.69 -17.98 -8.92
C SER A 36 -6.38 -16.69 -8.50
N GLY A 37 -5.99 -15.56 -9.07
CA GLY A 37 -6.59 -14.26 -8.83
C GLY A 37 -5.87 -13.14 -9.58
N ASN A 38 -6.54 -12.01 -9.75
CA ASN A 38 -5.97 -10.85 -10.42
C ASN A 38 -5.43 -9.87 -9.39
N TYR A 39 -4.19 -10.06 -8.96
CA TYR A 39 -3.52 -9.23 -7.96
C TYR A 39 -2.72 -8.10 -8.60
N GLY A 40 -2.59 -6.97 -7.91
CA GLY A 40 -1.81 -5.85 -8.40
C GLY A 40 -1.45 -4.84 -7.32
N CYS A 41 -0.54 -3.93 -7.68
CA CYS A 41 -0.16 -2.77 -6.89
C CYS A 41 -0.62 -1.49 -7.58
N ASP A 42 -1.24 -0.58 -6.83
CA ASP A 42 -1.66 0.74 -7.30
C ASP A 42 -0.94 1.84 -6.52
N HIS A 43 -0.50 2.89 -7.21
CA HIS A 43 0.21 4.02 -6.62
C HIS A 43 -0.74 5.17 -6.36
N ASP A 44 -1.23 5.27 -5.13
CA ASP A 44 -2.07 6.36 -4.66
C ASP A 44 -1.19 7.50 -4.12
N THR A 45 -0.87 8.42 -5.02
CA THR A 45 -0.07 9.61 -4.72
C THR A 45 -0.82 10.64 -3.87
N GLU A 46 -2.15 10.66 -3.90
CA GLU A 46 -2.96 11.61 -3.13
C GLU A 46 -2.83 11.35 -1.63
N THR A 47 -2.79 10.08 -1.24
CA THR A 47 -2.68 9.69 0.18
C THR A 47 -1.31 9.10 0.56
N HIS A 48 -0.33 9.21 -0.34
CA HIS A 48 1.05 8.73 -0.16
C HIS A 48 1.12 7.24 0.21
N GLN A 49 0.49 6.38 -0.59
CA GLN A 49 0.49 4.95 -0.35
C GLN A 49 0.58 4.14 -1.64
N TRP A 50 1.26 2.99 -1.55
CA TRP A 50 1.04 1.89 -2.49
C TRP A 50 0.02 0.92 -1.92
N ILE A 51 -0.86 0.40 -2.77
CA ILE A 51 -1.98 -0.46 -2.38
C ILE A 51 -1.84 -1.79 -3.10
N LEU A 52 -1.62 -2.86 -2.34
CA LEU A 52 -1.75 -4.23 -2.85
C LEU A 52 -3.24 -4.61 -2.81
N TYR A 53 -3.78 -5.03 -3.94
CA TYR A 53 -5.20 -5.37 -4.07
C TYR A 53 -5.41 -6.66 -4.87
N GLU A 54 -6.60 -7.23 -4.67
CA GLU A 54 -7.19 -8.30 -5.48
C GLU A 54 -8.31 -7.67 -6.31
N SER A 55 -8.16 -7.62 -7.63
CA SER A 55 -9.20 -7.15 -8.53
C SER A 55 -10.21 -8.26 -8.81
N ASN A 56 -11.47 -7.87 -8.86
CA ASN A 56 -12.57 -8.77 -9.15
C ASN A 56 -13.07 -8.47 -10.58
N GLU A 57 -13.21 -9.50 -11.41
CA GLU A 57 -13.62 -9.33 -12.81
C GLU A 57 -15.05 -8.80 -12.96
N ASN A 58 -15.86 -8.91 -11.90
CA ASN A 58 -17.30 -8.60 -11.89
C ASN A 58 -17.65 -7.12 -11.68
N LYS A 59 -16.74 -6.18 -12.01
CA LYS A 59 -16.93 -4.72 -11.84
C LYS A 59 -17.17 -4.26 -10.40
N GLU A 60 -16.90 -5.11 -9.42
CA GLU A 60 -16.92 -4.76 -8.01
C GLU A 60 -15.63 -4.03 -7.64
N SER A 61 -15.68 -3.26 -6.54
CA SER A 61 -14.49 -2.59 -6.02
C SER A 61 -13.40 -3.61 -5.69
N ALA A 62 -12.16 -3.29 -6.05
CA ALA A 62 -11.01 -4.12 -5.73
C ALA A 62 -10.89 -4.29 -4.20
N LYS A 63 -10.54 -5.50 -3.79
CA LYS A 63 -10.34 -5.82 -2.38
C LYS A 63 -8.91 -5.46 -1.99
N ILE A 64 -8.77 -4.51 -1.08
CA ILE A 64 -7.47 -4.09 -0.54
C ILE A 64 -6.93 -5.20 0.36
N ILE A 65 -5.72 -5.65 0.07
CA ILE A 65 -4.99 -6.64 0.87
C ILE A 65 -4.08 -5.92 1.86
N LYS A 66 -3.29 -4.94 1.38
CA LYS A 66 -2.31 -4.23 2.20
C LYS A 66 -2.02 -2.83 1.65
N LYS A 67 -1.63 -1.93 2.55
CA LYS A 67 -1.25 -0.54 2.24
C LYS A 67 0.17 -0.28 2.72
N PHE A 68 0.97 0.35 1.88
CA PHE A 68 2.37 0.71 2.13
C PHE A 68 2.47 2.23 2.10
N ARG A 69 2.25 2.86 3.25
CA ARG A 69 2.28 4.32 3.38
C ARG A 69 3.72 4.80 3.43
N TYR A 70 4.04 5.80 2.62
CA TYR A 70 5.36 6.42 2.58
C TYR A 70 5.33 7.90 3.02
N LYS A 71 6.50 8.42 3.40
CA LYS A 71 6.67 9.80 3.89
C LYS A 71 6.97 10.78 2.76
N PHE A 72 7.80 10.38 1.80
CA PHE A 72 8.30 11.26 0.74
C PHE A 72 8.08 10.64 -0.65
N LEU A 73 7.66 11.46 -1.61
CA LEU A 73 7.54 11.11 -3.03
C LEU A 73 8.93 10.88 -3.66
#